data_AF-D2A4E9-F1
#
_entry.id   AF-D2A4E9-F1
#
_cell.length_a   1.000
_cell.length_b   1.000
_cell.length_c   1.000
_cell.angle_alpha   90.00
_cell.angle_beta   90.00
_cell.angle_gamma   90.00
#
_symmetry.space_group_name_H-M   'P 1'
#
loop_
_entity.id
_entity.type
_entity.pdbx_description
1 polymer ?
#
loop_
_entity_poly.entity_id
_entity_poly.type
_entity_poly.pdbx_seq_one_letter_code
_entity_poly.pdbx_strand_id
1 'polypeptide(L)'
;MIQKPGKPPDDPNSYRPVTLLSGIGKLFERIITERLRNFCEGNSLFPPTQFGFRAQRSTCDPLTALQTDVARHLNLGSVLSPLLYLIYCHDIPIKSQIATKTILFADDTALWTGQKTSFKATQVLQECLDEFQKWASKWRIKPNPTKSSAILFRNGHQCQSWKFQTRNIHLSLWNIQIPLSNEVRYLGISFHKYGNFSSDLNATLRTVRQRAGIISRLRGGLQGCSSETLHHTYKTFIRPVIEFRAVLYVSLNSPEIERLISCERKILRKIFDLYFKFPSERLYEHIGAHSINERLKKLQSSYVLRTLRSQNEIAKQTLRTSWTDPHNKNLSTSQTFPSKPKMKKVHLPSALLEITARENELSASLENIIEETPLSIRVK
;
A
#
# COMPACT_ATOMS: atom_id res chain seq x y z
N MET A 1 -34.66 -37.92 9.15
CA MET A 1 -33.79 -37.12 10.05
C MET A 1 -32.88 -36.23 9.21
N ILE A 2 -32.42 -35.09 9.72
CA ILE A 2 -31.57 -34.12 8.97
C ILE A 2 -30.19 -34.02 9.61
N GLN A 3 -29.11 -34.20 8.86
CA GLN A 3 -27.73 -34.11 9.39
C GLN A 3 -27.41 -32.68 9.87
N LYS A 4 -26.73 -32.57 11.03
CA LYS A 4 -26.18 -31.31 11.53
C LYS A 4 -24.92 -30.94 10.71
N PRO A 5 -24.80 -29.69 10.24
CA PRO A 5 -23.63 -29.28 9.45
C PRO A 5 -22.33 -29.41 10.27
N GLY A 6 -21.30 -30.02 9.67
CA GLY A 6 -19.96 -30.17 10.27
C GLY A 6 -19.78 -31.34 11.26
N LYS A 7 -20.76 -32.26 11.39
CA LYS A 7 -20.66 -33.44 12.27
C LYS A 7 -20.51 -34.75 11.48
N PRO A 8 -19.77 -35.75 12.01
CA PRO A 8 -19.48 -37.00 11.31
C PRO A 8 -20.78 -37.78 11.02
N PRO A 9 -20.92 -38.36 9.80
CA PRO A 9 -22.15 -39.03 9.37
C PRO A 9 -22.42 -40.37 10.07
N ASP A 10 -21.40 -40.94 10.72
CA ASP A 10 -21.44 -42.28 11.32
C ASP A 10 -22.02 -42.31 12.75
N ASP A 11 -22.21 -41.13 13.37
CA ASP A 11 -22.79 -41.00 14.71
C ASP A 11 -24.30 -40.68 14.62
N PRO A 12 -25.20 -41.50 15.21
CA PRO A 12 -26.63 -41.22 15.28
C PRO A 12 -26.97 -39.84 15.90
N ASN A 13 -26.15 -39.31 16.82
CA ASN A 13 -26.34 -37.99 17.42
C ASN A 13 -26.08 -36.81 16.46
N SER A 14 -25.48 -37.09 15.30
CA SER A 14 -25.25 -36.12 14.23
C SER A 14 -26.52 -35.78 13.45
N TYR A 15 -27.62 -36.52 13.66
CA TYR A 15 -28.87 -36.28 12.97
C TYR A 15 -29.89 -35.57 13.88
N ARG A 16 -30.69 -34.69 13.28
CA ARG A 16 -31.86 -34.06 13.90
C ARG A 16 -33.07 -34.96 13.63
N PRO A 17 -33.75 -35.47 14.67
CA PRO A 17 -35.04 -36.12 14.47
C PRO A 17 -36.01 -35.06 13.92
N VAL A 18 -36.75 -35.42 12.87
CA VAL A 18 -37.80 -34.58 12.29
C VAL A 18 -39.07 -35.39 12.38
N THR A 19 -40.02 -34.90 13.17
CA THR A 19 -41.35 -35.47 13.30
C THR A 19 -42.21 -35.00 12.13
N LEU A 20 -42.65 -35.93 11.29
CA LEU A 20 -43.57 -35.64 10.19
C LEU A 20 -45.02 -35.72 10.71
N LEU A 21 -45.54 -34.59 11.20
CA LEU A 21 -46.97 -34.48 11.50
C LEU A 21 -47.81 -34.58 10.22
N SER A 22 -48.99 -35.18 10.35
CA SER A 22 -50.01 -35.20 9.29
C SER A 22 -50.43 -33.78 8.90
N GLY A 23 -51.01 -33.61 7.71
CA GLY A 23 -51.48 -32.30 7.24
C GLY A 23 -52.47 -31.64 8.22
N ILE A 24 -53.37 -32.42 8.81
CA ILE A 24 -54.32 -31.96 9.84
C ILE A 24 -53.58 -31.56 11.13
N GLY A 25 -52.58 -32.33 11.55
CA GLY A 25 -51.75 -32.00 12.73
C GLY A 25 -51.02 -30.67 12.58
N LYS A 26 -50.42 -30.41 11.40
CA LYS A 26 -49.77 -29.13 11.09
C LYS A 26 -50.75 -27.95 11.08
N LEU A 27 -51.98 -28.17 10.60
CA LEU A 27 -53.02 -27.14 10.63
C LEU A 27 -53.41 -26.79 12.07
N PHE A 28 -53.64 -27.80 12.91
CA PHE A 28 -53.99 -27.61 14.31
C PHE A 28 -52.87 -26.90 15.09
N GLU A 29 -51.63 -27.32 14.91
CA GLU A 29 -50.44 -26.69 15.50
C GLU A 29 -50.32 -25.21 15.10
N ARG A 30 -50.60 -24.89 13.82
CA ARG A 30 -50.56 -23.51 13.33
C ARG A 30 -51.63 -22.63 14.01
N ILE A 31 -52.84 -23.15 14.20
CA ILE A 31 -53.92 -22.42 14.90
C ILE A 31 -53.55 -22.16 16.36
N ILE A 32 -53.03 -23.18 17.06
CA ILE A 32 -52.60 -23.03 18.47
C ILE A 32 -51.45 -22.05 18.57
N THR A 33 -50.44 -22.17 17.71
CA THR A 33 -49.25 -21.31 17.72
C THR A 33 -49.62 -19.86 17.53
N GLU A 34 -50.58 -19.56 16.66
CA GLU A 34 -51.05 -18.19 16.43
C GLU A 34 -51.75 -17.61 17.67
N ARG A 35 -52.64 -18.39 18.31
CA ARG A 35 -53.34 -17.97 19.54
C ARG A 35 -52.38 -17.73 20.70
N LEU A 36 -51.45 -18.66 20.92
CA LEU A 36 -50.44 -18.56 21.99
C LEU A 36 -49.48 -17.40 21.75
N ARG A 37 -49.03 -17.20 20.50
CA ARG A 37 -48.17 -16.07 20.13
C ARG A 37 -48.84 -14.74 20.49
N ASN A 38 -50.09 -14.55 20.08
CA ASN A 38 -50.82 -13.31 20.33
C ASN A 38 -51.07 -13.08 21.83
N PHE A 39 -51.35 -14.15 22.60
CA PHE A 39 -51.47 -14.06 24.06
C PHE A 39 -50.14 -13.69 24.75
N CYS A 40 -49.03 -14.33 24.37
CA CYS A 40 -47.74 -14.09 24.99
C CYS A 40 -47.15 -12.72 24.64
N GLU A 41 -47.32 -12.27 23.39
CA GLU A 41 -46.91 -10.92 22.96
C GLU A 41 -47.79 -9.85 23.62
N GLY A 42 -49.12 -10.05 23.67
CA GLY A 42 -50.06 -9.11 24.30
C GLY A 42 -49.84 -8.92 25.80
N ASN A 43 -49.40 -9.98 26.50
CA ASN A 43 -49.09 -9.95 27.93
C ASN A 43 -47.59 -9.68 28.22
N SER A 44 -46.78 -9.33 27.22
CA SER A 44 -45.34 -9.04 27.38
C SER A 44 -44.54 -10.14 28.08
N LEU A 45 -44.92 -11.41 27.88
CA LEU A 45 -44.26 -12.56 28.54
C LEU A 45 -42.87 -12.88 27.96
N PHE A 46 -42.52 -12.28 26.81
CA PHE A 46 -41.21 -12.47 26.17
C PHE A 46 -40.24 -11.32 26.48
N PRO A 47 -39.01 -11.62 26.94
CA PRO A 47 -38.00 -10.60 27.17
C PRO A 47 -37.76 -9.72 25.93
N PRO A 48 -37.57 -8.40 26.10
CA PRO A 48 -37.32 -7.49 24.97
C PRO A 48 -36.00 -7.77 24.25
N THR A 49 -35.09 -8.54 24.87
CA THR A 49 -33.80 -8.98 24.31
C THR A 49 -33.86 -10.30 23.55
N GLN A 50 -35.01 -10.99 23.51
CA GLN A 50 -35.19 -12.19 22.70
C GLN A 50 -35.61 -11.78 21.28
N PHE A 51 -34.80 -12.14 20.27
CA PHE A 51 -35.03 -11.77 18.87
C PHE A 51 -35.38 -12.98 17.98
N GLY A 52 -34.98 -14.19 18.38
CA GLY A 52 -35.26 -15.41 17.62
C GLY A 52 -36.74 -15.79 17.67
N PHE A 53 -37.29 -16.23 16.53
CA PHE A 53 -38.64 -16.79 16.38
C PHE A 53 -39.81 -15.86 16.78
N ARG A 54 -39.56 -14.56 16.94
CA ARG A 54 -40.59 -13.55 17.19
C ARG A 54 -40.98 -12.83 15.90
N ALA A 55 -42.25 -12.40 15.82
CA ALA A 55 -42.72 -11.62 14.68
C ALA A 55 -42.03 -10.24 14.67
N GLN A 56 -41.79 -9.70 13.47
CA GLN A 56 -41.18 -8.37 13.27
C GLN A 56 -39.79 -8.19 13.90
N ARG A 57 -39.06 -9.29 14.14
CA ARG A 57 -37.66 -9.27 14.59
C ARG A 57 -36.80 -10.10 13.65
N SER A 58 -35.64 -9.58 13.31
CA SER A 58 -34.68 -10.18 12.40
C SER A 58 -33.37 -10.50 13.11
N THR A 59 -32.53 -11.33 12.49
CA THR A 59 -31.15 -11.50 12.93
C THR A 59 -30.31 -10.23 12.81
N CYS A 60 -30.77 -9.25 12.03
CA CYS A 60 -30.09 -7.97 11.87
C CYS A 60 -30.25 -7.09 13.11
N ASP A 61 -31.35 -7.18 13.86
CA ASP A 61 -31.64 -6.30 14.99
C ASP A 61 -30.62 -6.42 16.15
N PRO A 62 -30.22 -7.63 16.61
CA PRO A 62 -29.16 -7.74 17.60
C PRO A 62 -27.78 -7.38 17.03
N LEU A 63 -27.55 -7.60 15.73
CA LEU A 63 -26.28 -7.26 15.09
C LEU A 63 -26.10 -5.75 14.95
N THR A 64 -27.16 -5.02 14.59
CA THR A 64 -27.16 -3.56 14.49
C THR A 64 -27.03 -2.93 15.87
N ALA A 65 -27.74 -3.44 16.88
CA ALA A 65 -27.57 -2.99 18.27
C ALA A 65 -26.11 -3.13 18.72
N LEU A 66 -25.52 -4.31 18.55
CA LEU A 66 -24.11 -4.56 18.89
C LEU A 66 -23.15 -3.66 18.10
N GLN A 67 -23.37 -3.50 16.79
CA GLN A 67 -22.55 -2.64 15.95
C GLN A 67 -22.64 -1.17 16.36
N THR A 68 -23.83 -0.68 16.73
CA THR A 68 -24.02 0.71 17.18
C THR A 68 -23.35 0.96 18.53
N ASP A 69 -23.38 -0.01 19.45
CA ASP A 69 -22.70 0.11 20.73
C ASP A 69 -21.17 0.14 20.54
N VAL A 70 -20.63 -0.75 19.71
CA VAL A 70 -19.20 -0.75 19.39
C VAL A 70 -18.78 0.55 18.69
N ALA A 71 -19.59 1.05 17.76
CA ALA A 71 -19.32 2.30 17.04
C ALA A 71 -19.39 3.54 17.96
N ARG A 72 -20.31 3.58 18.94
CA ARG A 72 -20.38 4.69 19.90
C ARG A 72 -19.14 4.77 20.80
N HIS A 73 -18.49 3.63 21.09
CA HIS A 73 -17.28 3.59 21.92
C HIS A 73 -15.98 3.73 21.10
N LEU A 74 -16.01 3.42 19.81
CA LEU A 74 -14.91 3.63 18.86
C LEU A 74 -15.36 4.59 17.75
N ASN A 75 -15.21 5.90 17.97
CA ASN A 75 -15.38 6.92 16.92
C ASN A 75 -14.22 6.86 15.89
N LEU A 76 -14.15 5.76 15.14
CA LEU A 76 -13.19 5.48 14.08
C LEU A 76 -13.52 6.17 12.73
N GLY A 77 -14.58 7.00 12.68
CA GLY A 77 -15.09 7.58 11.42
C GLY A 77 -15.44 9.07 11.45
N SER A 78 -15.14 9.79 12.53
CA SER A 78 -15.35 11.25 12.54
C SER A 78 -14.36 11.94 11.60
N VAL A 79 -14.84 12.89 10.81
CA VAL A 79 -14.02 13.76 9.93
C VAL A 79 -12.96 14.53 10.73
N LEU A 80 -13.22 14.77 12.02
CA LEU A 80 -12.30 15.47 12.92
C LEU A 80 -11.20 14.56 13.49
N SER A 81 -11.43 13.24 13.57
CA SER A 81 -10.49 12.31 14.19
C SER A 81 -9.07 12.36 13.59
N PRO A 82 -8.87 12.41 12.25
CA PRO A 82 -7.53 12.54 11.68
C PRO A 82 -6.81 13.84 12.08
N LEU A 83 -7.54 14.95 12.16
CA LEU A 83 -6.95 16.23 12.59
C LEU A 83 -6.54 16.19 14.06
N LEU A 84 -7.41 15.64 14.93
CA LEU A 84 -7.07 15.46 16.34
C LEU A 84 -5.88 14.53 16.53
N TYR A 85 -5.76 13.47 15.72
CA TYR A 85 -4.59 12.61 15.71
C TYR A 85 -3.32 13.38 15.33
N LEU A 86 -3.37 14.24 14.30
CA LEU A 86 -2.22 15.08 13.92
C LEU A 86 -1.81 16.04 15.04
N ILE A 87 -2.78 16.66 15.72
CA ILE A 87 -2.53 17.54 16.89
C ILE A 87 -1.91 16.75 18.03
N TYR A 88 -2.45 15.57 18.30
CA TYR A 88 -1.97 14.67 19.34
C TYR A 88 -0.53 14.19 19.10
N CYS A 89 -0.14 13.95 17.84
CA CYS A 89 1.20 13.54 17.46
C CYS A 89 2.17 14.71 17.18
N HIS A 90 1.79 15.96 17.45
CA HIS A 90 2.57 17.13 17.05
C HIS A 90 3.98 17.20 17.69
N ASP A 91 4.15 16.72 18.92
CA ASP A 91 5.42 16.77 19.66
C ASP A 91 6.26 15.48 19.54
N ILE A 92 5.95 14.62 18.57
CA ILE A 92 6.74 13.40 18.29
C ILE A 92 8.20 13.75 18.01
N PRO A 93 9.19 13.01 18.56
CA PRO A 93 10.60 13.34 18.38
C PRO A 93 11.04 13.12 16.93
N ILE A 94 11.14 14.21 16.16
CA ILE A 94 11.63 14.20 14.78
C ILE A 94 13.12 14.56 14.79
N LYS A 95 13.98 13.61 14.43
CA LYS A 95 15.38 13.93 14.09
C LYS A 95 15.47 14.27 12.61
N SER A 96 15.83 15.51 12.31
CA SER A 96 16.12 16.01 10.95
C SER A 96 17.62 16.30 10.79
N GLN A 97 18.46 15.30 11.07
CA GLN A 97 19.90 15.40 10.80
C GLN A 97 20.19 14.90 9.38
N ILE A 98 21.29 15.35 8.79
CA ILE A 98 21.69 15.01 7.39
C ILE A 98 21.66 13.50 7.14
N ALA A 99 22.08 12.72 8.15
CA ALA A 99 22.19 11.28 8.06
C ALA A 99 20.98 10.52 8.59
N THR A 100 20.13 11.10 9.45
CA THR A 100 19.02 10.39 10.13
C THR A 100 17.72 11.13 9.92
N LYS A 101 16.71 10.43 9.41
CA LYS A 101 15.42 11.01 9.06
C LYS A 101 14.28 10.17 9.63
N THR A 102 13.21 10.87 9.97
CA THR A 102 11.95 10.31 10.46
C THR A 102 10.84 10.71 9.49
N ILE A 103 10.10 9.75 8.94
CA ILE A 103 8.86 9.98 8.18
C ILE A 103 7.71 9.38 8.96
N LEU A 104 6.61 10.13 8.99
CA LEU A 104 5.37 9.74 9.62
C LEU A 104 4.26 9.73 8.58
N PHE A 105 3.40 8.72 8.66
CA PHE A 105 2.17 8.66 7.90
C PHE A 105 1.09 8.00 8.76
N ALA A 106 0.20 8.81 9.34
CA ALA A 106 -0.73 8.35 10.37
C ALA A 106 0.01 7.59 11.49
N ASP A 107 -0.32 6.32 11.73
CA ASP A 107 0.32 5.43 12.71
C ASP A 107 1.63 4.81 12.20
N ASP A 108 1.82 4.72 10.88
CA ASP A 108 3.04 4.18 10.29
C ASP A 108 4.21 5.18 10.45
N THR A 109 5.25 4.75 11.17
CA THR A 109 6.47 5.52 11.40
C THR A 109 7.67 4.82 10.78
N ALA A 110 8.41 5.53 9.94
CA ALA A 110 9.65 5.05 9.34
C ALA A 110 10.86 5.86 9.83
N LEU A 111 11.85 5.14 10.37
CA LEU A 111 13.13 5.69 10.82
C LEU A 111 14.24 5.10 9.96
N TRP A 112 15.14 5.93 9.44
CA TRP A 112 16.34 5.44 8.78
C TRP A 112 17.54 6.34 9.03
N THR A 113 18.74 5.73 8.91
CA THR A 113 20.00 6.44 9.01
C THR A 113 20.99 5.96 7.95
N GLY A 114 21.79 6.87 7.41
CA GLY A 114 22.92 6.59 6.51
C GLY A 114 24.24 6.75 7.25
N GLN A 115 24.91 5.65 7.59
CA GLN A 115 26.20 5.65 8.30
C GLN A 115 27.22 4.80 7.57
N LYS A 116 28.52 5.06 7.82
CA LYS A 116 29.64 4.29 7.24
C LYS A 116 29.72 2.86 7.75
N THR A 117 29.26 2.61 8.99
CA THR A 117 29.31 1.30 9.65
C THR A 117 27.94 0.88 10.17
N SER A 118 27.64 -0.42 10.10
CA SER A 118 26.40 -1.00 10.61
C SER A 118 26.25 -0.81 12.12
N PHE A 119 27.36 -0.87 12.87
CA PHE A 119 27.37 -0.62 14.32
C PHE A 119 26.90 0.80 14.65
N LYS A 120 27.47 1.82 14.00
CA LYS A 120 27.06 3.22 14.24
C LYS A 120 25.64 3.47 13.79
N ALA A 121 25.21 2.87 12.68
CA ALA A 121 23.80 2.93 12.24
C ALA A 121 22.85 2.36 13.29
N THR A 122 23.20 1.21 13.86
CA THR A 122 22.39 0.53 14.90
C THR A 122 22.31 1.39 16.16
N GLN A 123 23.45 1.94 16.61
CA GLN A 123 23.49 2.82 17.78
C GLN A 123 22.59 4.06 17.58
N VAL A 124 22.75 4.76 16.46
CA VAL A 124 21.97 5.97 16.18
C VAL A 124 20.47 5.66 16.05
N LEU A 125 20.11 4.54 15.41
CA LEU A 125 18.71 4.12 15.33
C LEU A 125 18.14 3.73 16.69
N GLN A 126 18.90 3.03 17.53
CA GLN A 126 18.47 2.68 18.88
C GLN A 126 18.24 3.93 19.74
N GLU A 127 19.13 4.92 19.69
CA GLU A 127 18.94 6.21 20.36
C GLU A 127 17.63 6.91 19.92
N CYS A 128 17.27 6.81 18.62
CA CYS A 128 16.00 7.34 18.12
C CYS A 128 14.79 6.53 18.64
N LEU A 129 14.91 5.20 18.68
CA LEU A 129 13.86 4.33 19.21
C LEU A 129 13.64 4.59 20.70
N ASP A 130 14.70 4.79 21.48
CA ASP A 130 14.62 5.05 22.91
C ASP A 130 13.92 6.38 23.21
N GLU A 131 14.22 7.44 22.44
CA GLU A 131 13.50 8.72 22.51
C GLU A 131 12.02 8.56 22.13
N PHE A 132 11.74 7.82 21.05
CA PHE A 132 10.38 7.52 20.65
C PHE A 132 9.63 6.72 21.72
N GLN A 133 10.28 5.78 22.40
CA GLN A 133 9.68 5.03 23.51
C GLN A 133 9.37 5.93 24.71
N LYS A 134 10.24 6.86 25.06
CA LYS A 134 9.96 7.86 26.12
C LYS A 134 8.74 8.70 25.77
N TRP A 135 8.66 9.18 24.52
CA TRP A 135 7.49 9.91 24.03
C TRP A 135 6.23 9.05 24.05
N ALA A 136 6.29 7.81 23.54
CA ALA A 136 5.17 6.88 23.53
C ALA A 136 4.68 6.56 24.96
N SER A 137 5.59 6.46 25.94
CA SER A 137 5.25 6.27 27.35
C SER A 137 4.50 7.48 27.91
N LYS A 138 5.02 8.69 27.66
CA LYS A 138 4.42 9.96 28.11
C LYS A 138 3.00 10.11 27.58
N TRP A 139 2.80 9.81 26.30
CA TRP A 139 1.51 9.92 25.63
C TRP A 139 0.66 8.65 25.73
N ARG A 140 1.11 7.59 26.42
CA ARG A 140 0.38 6.32 26.56
C ARG A 140 0.05 5.64 25.22
N ILE A 141 0.92 5.80 24.24
CA ILE A 141 0.87 5.09 22.96
C ILE A 141 1.62 3.77 23.11
N LYS A 142 0.97 2.67 22.72
CA LYS A 142 1.59 1.35 22.73
C LYS A 142 2.04 0.99 21.31
N PRO A 143 3.32 1.19 20.94
CA PRO A 143 3.81 0.74 19.65
C PRO A 143 3.79 -0.79 19.61
N ASN A 144 3.79 -1.35 18.39
CA ASN A 144 3.66 -2.79 18.17
C ASN A 144 4.97 -3.40 17.64
N PRO A 145 5.85 -3.94 18.52
CA PRO A 145 7.13 -4.50 18.11
C PRO A 145 7.01 -5.68 17.12
N THR A 146 5.92 -6.44 17.16
CA THR A 146 5.77 -7.62 16.28
C THR A 146 5.41 -7.25 14.85
N LYS A 147 4.80 -6.08 14.63
CA LYS A 147 4.57 -5.51 13.30
C LYS A 147 5.76 -4.70 12.80
N SER A 148 6.63 -4.23 13.69
CA SER A 148 7.86 -3.54 13.33
C SER A 148 8.85 -4.48 12.68
N SER A 149 9.51 -4.02 11.61
CA SER A 149 10.57 -4.78 10.94
C SER A 149 11.70 -3.83 10.54
N ALA A 150 12.92 -4.34 10.58
CA ALA A 150 14.10 -3.59 10.18
C ALA A 150 14.63 -4.14 8.86
N ILE A 151 15.15 -3.26 8.00
CA ILE A 151 15.84 -3.63 6.77
C ILE A 151 17.16 -2.90 6.68
N LEU A 152 18.19 -3.62 6.24
CA LEU A 152 19.49 -3.03 5.95
C LEU A 152 19.70 -2.99 4.44
N PHE A 153 19.78 -1.79 3.89
CA PHE A 153 20.15 -1.59 2.50
C PHE A 153 21.66 -1.78 2.30
N ARG A 154 22.05 -2.54 1.28
CA ARG A 154 23.45 -2.82 0.96
C ARG A 154 23.74 -2.72 -0.52
N ASN A 155 24.94 -2.25 -0.86
CA ASN A 155 25.45 -2.35 -2.22
C ASN A 155 26.02 -3.75 -2.45
N GLY A 156 25.49 -4.48 -3.43
CA GLY A 156 25.77 -5.91 -3.66
C GLY A 156 27.25 -6.26 -3.88
N HIS A 157 28.07 -5.29 -4.34
CA HIS A 157 29.50 -5.49 -4.59
C HIS A 157 30.40 -5.37 -3.35
N GLN A 158 29.93 -4.77 -2.24
CA GLN A 158 30.72 -4.60 -1.01
C GLN A 158 30.59 -5.80 -0.03
N CYS A 159 29.77 -6.80 -0.37
CA CYS A 159 29.47 -7.95 0.48
C CYS A 159 30.64 -8.93 0.70
N GLN A 160 31.76 -8.80 -0.03
CA GLN A 160 32.89 -9.74 0.05
C GLN A 160 33.99 -9.29 1.02
N SER A 161 33.90 -8.11 1.63
CA SER A 161 34.89 -7.66 2.62
C SER A 161 34.41 -7.94 4.05
N TRP A 162 35.28 -8.60 4.83
CA TRP A 162 35.10 -8.90 6.26
C TRP A 162 34.78 -7.67 7.12
N LYS A 163 35.13 -6.46 6.66
CA LYS A 163 34.82 -5.17 7.32
C LYS A 163 33.32 -4.84 7.40
N PHE A 164 32.46 -5.53 6.64
CA PHE A 164 31.02 -5.25 6.55
C PHE A 164 30.13 -6.40 7.05
N GLN A 165 30.65 -7.26 7.95
CA GLN A 165 29.88 -8.36 8.54
C GLN A 165 28.60 -7.86 9.24
N THR A 166 27.51 -8.61 9.07
CA THR A 166 26.16 -8.43 9.67
C THR A 166 26.12 -8.57 11.20
N ARG A 167 27.24 -8.88 11.84
CA ARG A 167 27.20 -9.67 13.08
C ARG A 167 26.56 -8.99 14.29
N ASN A 168 26.33 -7.67 14.28
CA ASN A 168 25.85 -6.94 15.46
C ASN A 168 24.74 -5.91 15.15
N ILE A 169 23.67 -6.29 14.45
CA ILE A 169 22.49 -5.41 14.30
C ILE A 169 21.39 -5.93 15.21
N HIS A 170 21.31 -5.32 16.40
CA HIS A 170 20.27 -5.58 17.37
C HIS A 170 19.54 -4.27 17.63
N LEU A 171 18.28 -4.21 17.18
CA LEU A 171 17.35 -3.14 17.51
C LEU A 171 16.29 -3.74 18.41
N SER A 172 15.99 -3.07 19.52
CA SER A 172 14.95 -3.48 20.45
C SER A 172 13.93 -2.36 20.65
N LEU A 173 12.68 -2.77 20.78
CA LEU A 173 11.57 -1.90 21.14
C LEU A 173 10.84 -2.58 22.30
N TRP A 174 10.78 -1.92 23.45
CA TRP A 174 10.22 -2.48 24.69
C TRP A 174 10.82 -3.83 25.08
N ASN A 175 12.15 -3.94 24.97
CA ASN A 175 12.92 -5.19 25.18
C ASN A 175 12.55 -6.34 24.24
N ILE A 176 11.75 -6.09 23.20
CA ILE A 176 11.45 -7.06 22.14
C ILE A 176 12.35 -6.74 20.95
N GLN A 177 13.10 -7.73 20.48
CA GLN A 177 13.98 -7.56 19.33
C GLN A 177 13.16 -7.38 18.05
N ILE A 178 13.45 -6.32 17.30
CA ILE A 178 12.88 -6.09 15.97
C ILE A 178 13.57 -7.03 14.99
N PRO A 179 12.82 -7.86 14.23
CA PRO A 179 13.42 -8.77 13.26
C PRO A 179 14.03 -8.01 12.09
N LEU A 180 15.23 -8.42 11.69
CA LEU A 180 15.87 -7.98 10.45
C LEU A 180 15.33 -8.82 9.29
N SER A 181 14.63 -8.20 8.35
CA SER A 181 14.09 -8.87 7.16
C SER A 181 14.82 -8.44 5.88
N ASN A 182 14.79 -9.31 4.86
CA ASN A 182 15.31 -8.99 3.53
C ASN A 182 14.36 -8.10 2.72
N GLU A 183 13.09 -8.08 3.11
CA GLU A 183 12.01 -7.31 2.48
C GLU A 183 11.12 -6.70 3.56
N VAL A 184 10.79 -5.41 3.43
CA VAL A 184 9.90 -4.67 4.33
C VAL A 184 8.83 -3.97 3.50
N ARG A 185 7.58 -4.05 3.94
CA ARG A 185 6.46 -3.35 3.32
C ARG A 185 6.19 -2.04 4.07
N TYR A 186 6.17 -0.93 3.35
CA TYR A 186 5.88 0.40 3.89
C TYR A 186 4.93 1.14 2.94
N LEU A 187 3.82 1.68 3.45
CA LEU A 187 2.77 2.37 2.67
C LEU A 187 2.29 1.61 1.44
N GLY A 188 2.22 0.27 1.55
CA GLY A 188 1.78 -0.60 0.46
C GLY A 188 2.85 -0.91 -0.60
N ILE A 189 4.08 -0.44 -0.44
CA ILE A 189 5.23 -0.70 -1.33
C ILE A 189 6.21 -1.64 -0.62
N SER A 190 6.70 -2.65 -1.33
CA SER A 190 7.75 -3.53 -0.81
C SER A 190 9.16 -3.03 -1.16
N PHE A 191 10.01 -2.90 -0.15
CA PHE A 191 11.42 -2.57 -0.28
C PHE A 191 12.28 -3.79 -0.02
N HIS A 192 13.15 -4.13 -0.97
CA HIS A 192 14.10 -5.22 -0.83
C HIS A 192 15.51 -4.70 -0.48
N LYS A 193 16.33 -5.53 0.19
CA LYS A 193 17.67 -5.14 0.72
C LYS A 193 18.65 -4.53 -0.29
N TYR A 194 18.45 -4.77 -1.58
CA TYR A 194 19.29 -4.22 -2.65
C TYR A 194 18.76 -2.91 -3.25
N GLY A 195 17.69 -2.36 -2.67
CA GLY A 195 17.02 -1.15 -3.16
C GLY A 195 16.44 -1.30 -4.57
N ASN A 196 16.01 -2.51 -4.93
CA ASN A 196 15.30 -2.77 -6.19
C ASN A 196 13.80 -2.90 -5.93
N PHE A 197 12.99 -2.42 -6.88
CA PHE A 197 11.53 -2.49 -6.83
C PHE A 197 10.96 -3.69 -7.60
N SER A 198 11.82 -4.64 -8.02
CA SER A 198 11.41 -5.80 -8.80
C SER A 198 10.41 -6.69 -8.04
N SER A 199 10.57 -6.85 -6.71
CA SER A 199 9.63 -7.62 -5.89
C SER A 199 8.25 -6.96 -5.81
N ASP A 200 8.21 -5.64 -5.59
CA ASP A 200 6.98 -4.85 -5.60
C ASP A 200 6.30 -4.82 -6.97
N LEU A 201 7.07 -4.70 -8.06
CA LEU A 201 6.55 -4.83 -9.43
C LEU A 201 5.91 -6.21 -9.64
N ASN A 202 6.56 -7.28 -9.19
CA ASN A 202 6.00 -8.63 -9.30
C ASN A 202 4.71 -8.78 -8.45
N ALA A 203 4.63 -8.19 -7.26
CA ALA A 203 3.42 -8.15 -6.46
C ALA A 203 2.29 -7.37 -7.15
N THR A 204 2.63 -6.24 -7.77
CA THR A 204 1.70 -5.43 -8.55
C THR A 204 1.17 -6.19 -9.77
N LEU A 205 2.05 -6.79 -10.57
CA LEU A 205 1.67 -7.59 -11.73
C LEU A 205 0.82 -8.80 -11.35
N ARG A 206 1.08 -9.44 -10.20
CA ARG A 206 0.22 -10.52 -9.68
C ARG A 206 -1.20 -10.00 -9.43
N THR A 207 -1.33 -8.87 -8.73
CA THR A 207 -2.63 -8.25 -8.46
C THR A 207 -3.35 -7.84 -9.75
N VAL A 208 -2.65 -7.21 -10.68
CA VAL A 208 -3.18 -6.81 -11.99
C VAL A 208 -3.68 -8.01 -12.78
N ARG A 209 -2.92 -9.12 -12.82
CA ARG A 209 -3.34 -10.35 -13.52
C ARG A 209 -4.55 -11.02 -12.88
N GLN A 210 -4.63 -11.03 -11.55
CA GLN A 210 -5.82 -11.53 -10.84
C GLN A 210 -7.06 -10.71 -11.21
N ARG A 211 -6.96 -9.38 -11.18
CA ARG A 211 -8.06 -8.48 -11.59
C ARG A 211 -8.41 -8.62 -13.07
N ALA A 212 -7.40 -8.77 -13.93
CA ALA A 212 -7.60 -9.04 -15.36
C ALA A 212 -8.29 -10.38 -15.62
N GLY A 213 -8.05 -11.39 -14.78
CA GLY A 213 -8.76 -12.67 -14.82
C GLY A 213 -10.26 -12.51 -14.61
N ILE A 214 -10.68 -11.56 -13.75
CA ILE A 214 -12.10 -11.23 -13.54
C ILE A 214 -12.68 -10.57 -14.79
N ILE A 215 -12.01 -9.55 -15.35
CA ILE A 215 -12.44 -8.90 -16.61
C ILE A 215 -12.57 -9.92 -17.74
N SER A 216 -11.59 -10.82 -17.84
CA SER A 216 -11.61 -11.92 -18.81
C SER A 216 -12.83 -12.83 -18.66
N ARG A 217 -13.31 -13.08 -17.44
CA ARG A 217 -14.51 -13.89 -17.20
C ARG A 217 -15.78 -13.12 -17.52
N LEU A 218 -15.83 -11.83 -17.16
CA LEU A 218 -16.96 -10.94 -17.44
C LEU A 218 -17.18 -10.69 -18.94
N ARG A 219 -16.11 -10.75 -19.75
CA ARG A 219 -16.22 -10.71 -21.21
C ARG A 219 -16.89 -11.96 -21.79
N GLY A 220 -16.71 -13.13 -21.16
CA GLY A 220 -17.27 -14.40 -21.61
C GLY A 220 -16.82 -14.83 -23.03
N GLY A 221 -17.24 -16.03 -23.45
CA GLY A 221 -17.12 -16.50 -24.84
C GLY A 221 -18.42 -16.36 -25.66
N LEU A 222 -19.54 -15.99 -25.01
CA LEU A 222 -20.90 -16.02 -25.57
C LEU A 222 -21.67 -14.73 -25.20
N GLN A 223 -21.23 -13.57 -25.70
CA GLN A 223 -21.88 -12.26 -25.48
C GLN A 223 -21.85 -11.73 -24.02
N GLY A 224 -20.65 -11.52 -23.47
CA GLY A 224 -20.50 -10.82 -22.18
C GLY A 224 -20.59 -9.30 -22.28
N CYS A 225 -20.03 -8.63 -21.28
CA CYS A 225 -20.15 -7.18 -21.11
C CYS A 225 -19.55 -6.36 -22.28
N SER A 226 -20.14 -5.18 -22.54
CA SER A 226 -19.67 -4.28 -23.62
C SER A 226 -18.21 -3.87 -23.41
N SER A 227 -17.50 -3.70 -24.53
CA SER A 227 -16.07 -3.36 -24.55
C SER A 227 -15.80 -2.04 -23.80
N GLU A 228 -16.72 -1.08 -23.93
CA GLU A 228 -16.65 0.21 -23.23
C GLU A 228 -16.80 0.07 -21.71
N THR A 229 -17.74 -0.73 -21.24
CA THR A 229 -17.95 -0.96 -19.80
C THR A 229 -16.74 -1.68 -19.19
N LEU A 230 -16.18 -2.65 -19.91
CA LEU A 230 -14.95 -3.34 -19.49
C LEU A 230 -13.73 -2.43 -19.52
N HIS A 231 -13.65 -1.51 -20.50
CA HIS A 231 -12.61 -0.49 -20.55
C HIS A 231 -12.74 0.51 -19.39
N HIS A 232 -13.96 0.92 -19.05
CA HIS A 232 -14.23 1.72 -17.85
C HIS A 232 -13.83 0.98 -16.58
N THR A 233 -14.19 -0.30 -16.47
CA THR A 233 -13.79 -1.17 -15.36
C THR A 233 -12.27 -1.29 -15.26
N TYR A 234 -11.54 -1.40 -16.38
CA TYR A 234 -10.08 -1.34 -16.39
C TYR A 234 -9.57 -0.02 -15.78
N LYS A 235 -10.13 1.12 -16.21
CA LYS A 235 -9.75 2.47 -15.76
C LYS A 235 -9.99 2.70 -14.27
N THR A 236 -11.02 2.09 -13.68
CA THR A 236 -11.40 2.27 -12.26
C THR A 236 -10.86 1.18 -11.34
N PHE A 237 -10.69 -0.05 -11.83
CA PHE A 237 -10.32 -1.19 -11.00
C PHE A 237 -8.86 -1.64 -11.18
N ILE A 238 -8.29 -1.60 -12.38
CA ILE A 238 -6.93 -2.10 -12.61
C ILE A 238 -5.92 -0.95 -12.64
N ARG A 239 -6.21 0.08 -13.43
CA ARG A 239 -5.30 1.20 -13.65
C ARG A 239 -4.84 1.89 -12.36
N PRO A 240 -5.69 2.13 -11.33
CA PRO A 240 -5.23 2.77 -10.10
C PRO A 240 -4.16 1.97 -9.33
N VAL A 241 -4.18 0.64 -9.43
CA VAL A 241 -3.16 -0.23 -8.82
C VAL A 241 -1.78 0.03 -9.43
N ILE A 242 -1.76 0.30 -10.74
CA ILE A 242 -0.55 0.63 -11.49
C ILE A 242 -0.13 2.08 -11.21
N GLU A 243 -1.06 3.03 -11.33
CA GLU A 243 -0.82 4.47 -11.18
C GLU A 243 -0.34 4.84 -9.77
N PHE A 244 -0.73 4.10 -8.72
CA PHE A 244 -0.28 4.33 -7.34
C PHE A 244 1.25 4.37 -7.19
N ARG A 245 1.98 3.63 -8.04
CA ARG A 245 3.45 3.51 -8.00
C ARG A 245 4.16 4.36 -9.04
N ALA A 246 3.45 5.25 -9.74
CA ALA A 246 3.95 5.91 -10.93
C ALA A 246 5.30 6.60 -10.73
N VAL A 247 5.47 7.32 -9.61
CA VAL A 247 6.71 8.04 -9.28
C VAL A 247 7.90 7.08 -9.17
N LEU A 248 7.71 5.89 -8.57
CA LEU A 248 8.80 4.93 -8.33
C LEU A 248 9.24 4.19 -9.59
N TYR A 249 8.36 4.03 -10.58
CA TYR A 249 8.67 3.30 -11.80
C TYR A 249 9.78 3.94 -12.64
N VAL A 250 10.11 5.21 -12.40
CA VAL A 250 11.28 5.87 -13.01
C VAL A 250 12.60 5.16 -12.67
N SER A 251 12.67 4.49 -11.51
CA SER A 251 13.86 3.75 -11.09
C SER A 251 13.95 2.32 -11.67
N LEU A 252 12.92 1.85 -12.37
CA LEU A 252 12.90 0.53 -12.99
C LEU A 252 13.73 0.51 -14.26
N ASN A 253 14.28 -0.66 -14.59
CA ASN A 253 14.97 -0.84 -15.86
C ASN A 253 13.95 -0.94 -17.01
N SER A 254 14.36 -0.60 -18.24
CA SER A 254 13.54 -0.72 -19.45
C SER A 254 12.78 -2.06 -19.59
N PRO A 255 13.40 -3.25 -19.38
CA PRO A 255 12.67 -4.51 -19.47
C PRO A 255 11.60 -4.68 -18.38
N GLU A 256 11.79 -4.10 -17.20
CA GLU A 256 10.82 -4.19 -16.11
C GLU A 256 9.57 -3.33 -16.41
N ILE A 257 9.77 -2.13 -16.96
CA ILE A 257 8.69 -1.26 -17.43
C ILE A 257 7.94 -1.92 -18.59
N GLU A 258 8.64 -2.54 -19.54
CA GLU A 258 7.99 -3.24 -20.65
C GLU A 258 7.13 -4.42 -20.19
N ARG A 259 7.46 -5.10 -19.09
CA ARG A 259 6.59 -6.14 -18.51
C ARG A 259 5.24 -5.57 -18.06
N LEU A 260 5.22 -4.34 -17.54
CA LEU A 260 4.01 -3.64 -17.14
C LEU A 260 3.18 -3.23 -18.36
N ILE A 261 3.81 -2.57 -19.33
CA ILE A 261 3.14 -2.12 -20.57
C ILE A 261 2.61 -3.32 -21.37
N SER A 262 3.38 -4.40 -21.47
CA SER A 262 2.94 -5.66 -22.11
C SER A 262 1.74 -6.27 -21.41
N CYS A 263 1.68 -6.20 -20.07
CA CYS A 263 0.53 -6.67 -19.31
C CYS A 263 -0.73 -5.85 -19.61
N GLU A 264 -0.62 -4.51 -19.67
CA GLU A 264 -1.73 -3.65 -20.10
C GLU A 264 -2.21 -4.01 -21.49
N ARG A 265 -1.30 -4.05 -22.48
CA ARG A 265 -1.64 -4.34 -23.88
C ARG A 265 -2.42 -5.66 -24.01
N LYS A 266 -2.05 -6.69 -23.26
CA LYS A 266 -2.78 -7.98 -23.22
C LYS A 266 -4.19 -7.84 -22.67
N ILE A 267 -4.40 -7.01 -21.64
CA ILE A 267 -5.71 -6.75 -21.06
C ILE A 267 -6.58 -5.99 -22.06
N LEU A 268 -6.05 -4.92 -22.66
CA LEU A 268 -6.77 -4.10 -23.63
C LEU A 268 -7.16 -4.90 -24.87
N ARG A 269 -6.24 -5.68 -25.45
CA ARG A 269 -6.57 -6.58 -26.57
C ARG A 269 -7.73 -7.52 -26.22
N LYS A 270 -7.77 -8.03 -24.99
CA LYS A 270 -8.85 -8.91 -24.55
C LYS A 270 -10.19 -8.19 -24.35
N ILE A 271 -10.16 -6.95 -23.87
CA ILE A 271 -11.37 -6.13 -23.67
C ILE A 271 -12.04 -5.80 -25.01
N PHE A 272 -11.23 -5.45 -26.02
CA PHE A 272 -11.69 -5.05 -27.34
C PHE A 272 -11.76 -6.21 -28.35
N ASP A 273 -11.56 -7.45 -27.89
CA ASP A 273 -11.59 -8.67 -28.72
C ASP A 273 -10.66 -8.60 -29.95
N LEU A 274 -9.48 -8.06 -29.75
CA LEU A 274 -8.46 -7.91 -30.79
C LEU A 274 -7.56 -9.13 -30.84
N TYR A 275 -7.11 -9.46 -32.05
CA TYR A 275 -6.13 -10.53 -32.27
C TYR A 275 -4.90 -10.38 -31.37
N PHE A 276 -4.37 -11.49 -30.85
CA PHE A 276 -3.30 -11.43 -29.84
C PHE A 276 -1.99 -10.80 -30.35
N LYS A 277 -1.74 -10.83 -31.68
CA LYS A 277 -0.60 -10.12 -32.33
C LYS A 277 -0.98 -8.76 -32.90
N PHE A 278 -2.15 -8.21 -32.58
CA PHE A 278 -2.56 -6.89 -33.06
C PHE A 278 -1.46 -5.85 -32.73
N PRO A 279 -1.01 -5.05 -33.71
CA PRO A 279 0.10 -4.11 -33.56
C PRO A 279 -0.09 -3.21 -32.33
N SER A 280 0.94 -3.11 -31.50
CA SER A 280 0.85 -2.33 -30.26
C SER A 280 0.72 -0.83 -30.50
N GLU A 281 1.22 -0.32 -31.62
CA GLU A 281 1.14 1.09 -32.02
C GLU A 281 -0.31 1.47 -32.32
N ARG A 282 -0.98 0.70 -33.18
CA ARG A 282 -2.39 0.91 -33.57
C ARG A 282 -3.40 0.59 -32.47
N LEU A 283 -2.99 -0.15 -31.43
CA LEU A 283 -3.89 -0.53 -30.33
C LEU A 283 -4.48 0.70 -29.63
N TYR A 284 -3.63 1.68 -29.34
CA TYR A 284 -4.02 2.88 -28.61
C TYR A 284 -4.84 3.85 -29.47
N GLU A 285 -4.51 3.95 -30.77
CA GLU A 285 -5.29 4.69 -31.76
C GLU A 285 -6.71 4.12 -31.90
N HIS A 286 -6.84 2.81 -32.02
CA HIS A 286 -8.13 2.13 -32.15
C HIS A 286 -9.03 2.31 -30.91
N ILE A 287 -8.42 2.37 -29.72
CA ILE A 287 -9.14 2.52 -28.45
C ILE A 287 -9.47 4.01 -28.16
N GLY A 288 -8.79 4.95 -28.84
CA GLY A 288 -8.86 6.37 -28.52
C GLY A 288 -8.32 6.69 -27.12
N ALA A 289 -7.28 5.99 -26.67
CA ALA A 289 -6.72 6.15 -25.33
C ALA A 289 -5.18 6.18 -25.34
N HIS A 290 -4.62 6.99 -24.45
CA HIS A 290 -3.17 7.05 -24.21
C HIS A 290 -2.65 5.75 -23.58
N SER A 291 -1.39 5.43 -23.88
CA SER A 291 -0.70 4.30 -23.25
C SER A 291 -0.51 4.52 -21.74
N ILE A 292 -0.40 3.43 -20.95
CA ILE A 292 -0.05 3.57 -19.53
C ILE A 292 1.28 4.30 -19.37
N ASN A 293 2.21 4.15 -20.31
CA ASN A 293 3.52 4.79 -20.24
C ASN A 293 3.40 6.32 -20.31
N GLU A 294 2.66 6.86 -21.28
CA GLU A 294 2.35 8.30 -21.35
C GLU A 294 1.65 8.77 -20.08
N ARG A 295 0.69 7.97 -19.58
CA ARG A 295 -0.04 8.30 -18.36
C ARG A 295 0.88 8.35 -17.14
N LEU A 296 1.82 7.41 -17.01
CA LEU A 296 2.80 7.37 -15.94
C LEU A 296 3.72 8.57 -15.99
N LYS A 297 4.22 8.95 -17.18
CA LYS A 297 5.04 10.16 -17.37
C LYS A 297 4.29 11.43 -16.96
N LYS A 298 3.02 11.58 -17.39
CA LYS A 298 2.18 12.70 -16.96
C LYS A 298 1.98 12.77 -15.44
N LEU A 299 1.80 11.62 -14.78
CA LEU A 299 1.69 11.55 -13.31
C LEU A 299 3.01 11.90 -12.61
N GLN A 300 4.14 11.48 -13.18
CA GLN A 300 5.48 11.82 -12.70
C GLN A 300 5.74 13.33 -12.82
N SER A 301 5.47 13.92 -13.98
CA SER A 301 5.56 15.37 -14.21
C SER A 301 4.64 16.15 -13.26
N SER A 302 3.39 15.71 -13.11
CA SER A 302 2.42 16.33 -12.19
C SER A 302 2.89 16.26 -10.74
N TYR A 303 3.54 15.16 -10.33
CA TYR A 303 4.12 15.02 -9.00
C TYR A 303 5.24 16.03 -8.76
N VAL A 304 6.17 16.19 -9.71
CA VAL A 304 7.27 17.16 -9.61
C VAL A 304 6.73 18.59 -9.53
N LEU A 305 5.86 18.99 -10.46
CA LEU A 305 5.28 20.33 -10.48
C LEU A 305 4.51 20.65 -9.20
N ARG A 306 3.71 19.71 -8.69
CA ARG A 306 3.00 19.85 -7.42
C ARG A 306 3.97 20.02 -6.25
N THR A 307 5.07 19.27 -6.25
CA THR A 307 6.09 19.34 -5.18
C THR A 307 6.80 20.68 -5.20
N LEU A 308 7.19 21.19 -6.37
CA LEU A 308 7.84 22.50 -6.52
C LEU A 308 6.93 23.66 -6.08
N ARG A 309 5.62 23.56 -6.35
CA ARG A 309 4.63 24.55 -5.92
C ARG A 309 4.25 24.44 -4.43
N SER A 310 4.50 23.30 -3.80
CA SER A 310 4.09 23.07 -2.40
C SER A 310 4.91 23.86 -1.40
N GLN A 311 4.40 24.08 -0.19
CA GLN A 311 5.16 24.63 0.94
C GLN A 311 6.02 23.55 1.65
N ASN A 312 6.04 22.31 1.16
CA ASN A 312 6.75 21.21 1.79
C ASN A 312 8.24 21.22 1.40
N GLU A 313 9.06 21.86 2.25
CA GLU A 313 10.49 21.97 2.02
C GLU A 313 11.23 20.63 2.04
N ILE A 314 10.78 19.64 2.82
CA ILE A 314 11.37 18.29 2.83
C ILE A 314 11.18 17.61 1.47
N ALA A 315 9.99 17.74 0.88
CA ALA A 315 9.69 17.18 -0.43
C ALA A 315 10.49 17.89 -1.55
N LYS A 316 10.64 19.22 -1.47
CA LYS A 316 11.51 19.99 -2.39
C LYS A 316 12.98 19.61 -2.26
N GLN A 317 13.50 19.49 -1.04
CA GLN A 317 14.86 19.04 -0.77
C GLN A 317 15.11 17.62 -1.29
N THR A 318 14.08 16.76 -1.29
CA THR A 318 14.18 15.41 -1.88
C THR A 318 14.38 15.46 -3.40
N LEU A 319 13.91 16.53 -4.07
CA LEU A 319 14.13 16.75 -5.50
C LEU A 319 15.48 17.38 -5.81
N ARG A 320 16.05 18.17 -4.90
CA ARG A 320 17.38 18.78 -5.04
C ARG A 320 18.45 17.75 -4.71
N THR A 321 19.17 17.26 -5.72
CA THR A 321 20.09 16.13 -5.55
C THR A 321 21.54 16.52 -5.29
N SER A 322 21.84 17.80 -5.06
CA SER A 322 23.11 18.20 -4.47
C SER A 322 23.16 17.72 -3.02
N TRP A 323 23.72 16.53 -2.83
CA TRP A 323 24.32 16.15 -1.56
C TRP A 323 25.61 16.97 -1.41
N THR A 324 25.50 18.29 -1.31
CA THR A 324 26.60 19.16 -0.90
C THR A 324 26.66 19.08 0.61
N ASP A 325 27.71 18.44 1.11
CA ASP A 325 28.14 18.52 2.50
C ASP A 325 28.18 20.01 2.92
N PRO A 326 27.32 20.48 3.83
CA PRO A 326 27.28 21.89 4.23
C PRO A 326 28.60 22.36 4.86
N HIS A 327 29.49 21.44 5.23
CA HIS A 327 30.80 21.72 5.82
C HIS A 327 31.95 21.76 4.82
N ASN A 328 31.74 21.43 3.54
CA ASN A 328 32.81 21.47 2.54
C ASN A 328 32.71 22.72 1.66
N LYS A 329 32.95 23.89 2.26
CA LYS A 329 33.04 25.19 1.56
C LYS A 329 34.34 25.39 0.75
N ASN A 330 35.21 24.38 0.68
CA ASN A 330 36.51 24.48 0.01
C ASN A 330 36.61 23.57 -1.22
N LEU A 331 35.85 23.88 -2.27
CA LEU A 331 36.23 23.53 -3.64
C LEU A 331 35.86 24.68 -4.57
N SER A 332 36.62 25.76 -4.43
CA SER A 332 36.81 26.76 -5.48
C SER A 332 37.49 26.12 -6.68
N THR A 333 36.92 26.33 -7.87
CA THR A 333 37.59 26.43 -9.19
C THR A 333 38.43 25.24 -9.69
N SER A 334 38.21 24.90 -10.97
CA SER A 334 39.06 24.06 -11.83
C SER A 334 39.36 22.62 -11.38
N GLN A 335 38.35 21.76 -11.33
CA GLN A 335 38.56 20.33 -11.60
C GLN A 335 37.51 19.81 -12.59
N THR A 336 38.05 19.40 -13.75
CA THR A 336 37.41 18.71 -14.87
C THR A 336 36.25 17.80 -14.46
N PHE A 337 35.14 17.95 -15.19
CA PHE A 337 34.01 17.00 -15.16
C PHE A 337 34.55 15.57 -15.29
N PRO A 338 34.36 14.68 -14.29
CA PRO A 338 34.79 13.32 -14.43
C PRO A 338 33.89 12.62 -15.45
N SER A 339 34.55 11.94 -16.39
CA SER A 339 33.96 11.04 -17.38
C SER A 339 33.07 9.96 -16.73
N LYS A 340 32.03 9.57 -17.48
CA LYS A 340 30.95 8.60 -17.18
C LYS A 340 31.13 7.76 -15.89
N PRO A 341 30.16 7.82 -14.94
CA PRO A 341 30.17 6.98 -13.74
C PRO A 341 29.96 5.50 -14.06
N LYS A 342 30.60 4.61 -13.28
CA LYS A 342 30.51 3.14 -13.36
C LYS A 342 29.22 2.54 -12.76
N MET A 343 28.15 3.31 -12.51
CA MET A 343 26.88 2.78 -11.96
C MET A 343 25.74 2.77 -13.00
N LYS A 344 25.04 1.63 -13.08
CA LYS A 344 23.92 1.34 -14.00
C LYS A 344 22.52 1.69 -13.46
N LYS A 345 22.39 2.27 -12.26
CA LYS A 345 21.08 2.51 -11.61
C LYS A 345 20.66 3.98 -11.71
N VAL A 346 19.44 4.21 -12.18
CA VAL A 346 18.84 5.53 -12.37
C VAL A 346 18.57 6.19 -11.02
N HIS A 347 19.04 7.43 -10.83
CA HIS A 347 18.74 8.23 -9.66
C HIS A 347 17.33 8.82 -9.78
N LEU A 348 16.45 8.47 -8.83
CA LEU A 348 15.01 8.72 -8.95
C LEU A 348 14.65 10.21 -9.16
N PRO A 349 15.12 11.17 -8.34
CA PRO A 349 14.80 12.57 -8.55
C PRO A 349 15.34 13.15 -9.85
N SER A 350 16.57 12.79 -10.25
CA SER A 350 17.18 13.28 -11.50
C SER A 350 16.36 12.83 -12.71
N ALA A 351 15.96 11.57 -12.75
CA ALA A 351 15.15 11.06 -13.85
C ALA A 351 13.71 11.59 -13.84
N LEU A 352 13.14 11.91 -12.67
CA LEU A 352 11.85 12.61 -12.58
C LEU A 352 11.93 14.02 -13.18
N LEU A 353 13.01 14.75 -12.89
CA LEU A 353 13.25 16.09 -13.43
C LEU A 353 13.46 16.05 -14.95
N GLU A 354 14.25 15.09 -15.45
CA GLU A 354 14.43 14.90 -16.89
C GLU A 354 13.11 14.61 -17.62
N ILE A 355 12.25 13.75 -17.06
CA ILE A 355 10.93 13.45 -17.66
C ILE A 355 10.06 14.70 -17.66
N THR A 356 10.05 15.45 -16.55
CA THR A 356 9.25 16.68 -16.42
C THR A 356 9.71 17.76 -17.39
N ALA A 357 11.01 17.90 -17.60
CA ALA A 357 11.63 18.84 -18.53
C ALA A 357 11.40 18.48 -20.00
N ARG A 358 11.21 17.20 -20.33
CA ARG A 358 10.84 16.78 -21.69
C ARG A 358 9.36 16.99 -22.00
N GLU A 359 8.49 16.92 -20.99
CA GLU A 359 7.04 17.08 -21.18
C GLU A 359 6.56 18.53 -21.13
N ASN A 360 7.30 19.43 -20.49
CA ASN A 360 6.96 20.85 -20.41
C ASN A 360 8.12 21.64 -21.03
N GLU A 361 7.84 22.59 -21.93
CA GLU A 361 8.84 23.57 -22.38
C GLU A 361 9.56 24.12 -21.15
N LEU A 362 10.90 24.02 -21.17
CA LEU A 362 11.77 24.24 -20.01
C LEU A 362 11.47 25.59 -19.37
N SER A 363 10.80 25.58 -18.21
CA SER A 363 10.74 26.79 -17.38
C SER A 363 12.13 27.03 -16.81
N ALA A 364 12.64 28.27 -16.84
CA ALA A 364 13.98 28.63 -16.31
C ALA A 364 14.24 28.12 -14.87
N SER A 365 13.19 27.93 -14.06
CA SER A 365 13.28 27.36 -12.72
C SER A 365 13.65 25.86 -12.68
N LEU A 366 13.26 25.09 -13.70
CA LEU A 366 13.59 23.66 -13.82
C LEU A 366 15.02 23.46 -14.34
N GLU A 367 15.50 24.33 -15.23
CA GLU A 367 16.88 24.32 -15.73
C GLU A 367 17.88 24.49 -14.59
N ASN A 368 17.69 25.51 -13.75
CA ASN A 368 18.56 25.73 -12.57
C ASN A 368 18.59 24.52 -11.63
N ILE A 369 17.45 23.85 -11.42
CA ILE A 369 17.40 22.66 -10.55
C ILE A 369 18.11 21.47 -11.21
N ILE A 370 17.93 21.27 -12.52
CA ILE A 370 18.59 20.19 -13.27
C ILE A 370 20.11 20.38 -13.28
N GLU A 371 20.59 21.62 -13.47
CA GLU A 371 22.01 21.96 -13.42
C GLU A 371 22.62 21.77 -12.02
N GLU A 372 21.87 22.06 -10.96
CA GLU A 372 22.28 21.81 -9.56
C GLU A 372 22.23 20.32 -9.17
N THR A 373 21.51 19.48 -9.93
CA THR A 373 21.40 18.04 -9.65
C THR A 373 22.53 17.24 -10.29
N PRO A 374 23.45 16.62 -9.53
CA PRO A 374 24.44 15.71 -10.13
C PRO A 374 23.74 14.54 -10.82
N LEU A 375 24.03 14.34 -12.10
CA LEU A 375 23.56 13.23 -12.93
C LEU A 375 24.03 11.84 -12.42
N SER A 376 24.86 11.80 -11.37
CA SER A 376 25.23 10.58 -10.66
C SER A 376 25.88 10.86 -9.29
N ILE A 377 25.61 9.97 -8.32
CA ILE A 377 26.24 10.01 -7.00
C ILE A 377 27.64 9.37 -7.09
N ARG A 378 28.69 10.13 -6.72
CA ARG A 378 30.01 9.58 -6.41
C ARG A 378 29.93 8.86 -5.07
N VAL A 379 30.09 7.54 -5.05
CA VAL A 379 30.37 6.81 -3.81
C VAL A 379 31.89 6.86 -3.61
N LYS A 380 32.36 7.55 -2.56
CA LYS A 380 33.76 7.44 -2.09
C LYS A 380 33.97 6.11 -1.38
#